data_AF-A0A1B0AJI3-F1
#
_entry.id   AF-A0A1B0AJI3-F1
#
_cell.length_a   1.000
_cell.length_b   1.000
_cell.length_c   1.000
_cell.angle_alpha   90.00
_cell.angle_beta   90.00
_cell.angle_gamma   90.00
#
_symmetry.space_group_name_H-M   'P 1'
#
loop_
_entity.id
_entity.type
_entity.pdbx_description
1 polymer ?
#
loop_
_entity_poly.entity_id
_entity_poly.type
_entity_poly.pdbx_seq_one_letter_code
_entity_poly.pdbx_strand_id
1 'polypeptide(L)' 'MMKHKPSVQLRSERLNDFDTQACFLRLRGRNIVGNQYVKMGAYRSLDLELNRNIELRKREWDTIALDRIDIQTYPNI' A
#
# COMPACT_ATOMS: atom_id res chain seq x y z
N MET A 1 -13.33 -21.73 0.21
CA MET A 1 -12.88 -21.17 1.50
C MET A 1 -12.02 -19.96 1.24
N MET A 2 -12.56 -18.75 1.40
CA MET A 2 -11.75 -17.53 1.36
C MET A 2 -10.88 -17.50 2.61
N LYS A 3 -9.60 -17.84 2.46
CA LYS A 3 -8.61 -17.65 3.53
C LYS A 3 -8.55 -16.16 3.83
N HIS A 4 -8.93 -15.76 5.04
CA HIS A 4 -8.85 -14.36 5.47
C HIS A 4 -7.43 -13.85 5.20
N LYS A 5 -7.27 -12.90 4.27
CA LYS A 5 -5.95 -12.30 4.01
C LYS A 5 -5.59 -11.47 5.25
N PRO A 6 -4.49 -11.77 5.97
CA PRO A 6 -4.12 -11.02 7.16
C PRO A 6 -3.77 -9.59 6.79
N SER A 7 -4.22 -8.62 7.59
CA SER A 7 -3.79 -7.23 7.47
C SER A 7 -2.31 -7.12 7.84
N VAL A 8 -1.56 -6.33 7.08
CA VAL A 8 -0.16 -6.00 7.33
C VAL A 8 -0.01 -4.50 7.26
N GLN A 9 0.87 -3.96 8.12
CA GLN A 9 1.27 -2.56 8.03
C GLN A 9 2.73 -2.56 7.64
N LEU A 10 3.03 -2.17 6.40
CA LEU A 10 4.39 -2.20 5.88
C LEU A 10 4.98 -0.79 5.85
N ARG A 11 6.18 -0.64 6.40
CA ARG A 11 7.03 0.52 6.08
C ARG A 11 7.68 0.24 4.73
N SER A 12 7.37 1.06 3.73
CA SER A 12 8.01 0.98 2.41
C SER A 12 9.52 1.16 2.55
N GLU A 13 10.29 0.25 1.96
CA GLU A 13 11.75 0.36 1.83
C GLU A 13 12.17 0.59 0.37
N ARG A 14 11.37 0.10 -0.60
CA ARG A 14 11.53 0.38 -2.03
C ARG A 14 10.16 0.51 -2.71
N LEU A 15 10.08 1.42 -3.67
CA LEU A 15 8.86 1.79 -4.40
C LEU A 15 9.05 1.68 -5.92
N ASN A 16 9.87 0.72 -6.36
CA ASN A 16 10.33 0.63 -7.76
C ASN A 16 9.63 -0.47 -8.57
N ASP A 17 8.69 -1.22 -7.97
CA ASP A 17 7.99 -2.32 -8.66
C ASP A 17 6.62 -1.85 -9.16
N PHE A 18 6.63 -0.93 -10.13
CA PHE A 18 5.45 -0.56 -10.91
C PHE A 18 5.57 -1.12 -12.32
N ASP A 19 4.60 -1.93 -12.72
CA ASP A 19 4.47 -2.44 -14.07
C ASP A 19 3.37 -1.68 -14.81
N THR A 20 3.77 -0.85 -15.77
CA THR A 20 2.88 -0.03 -16.57
C THR A 20 2.04 -0.84 -17.56
N GLN A 21 2.52 -1.99 -18.01
CA GLN A 21 1.81 -2.84 -18.96
C GLN A 21 0.76 -3.69 -18.25
N ALA A 22 1.10 -4.21 -17.07
CA ALA A 22 0.20 -5.02 -16.24
C ALA A 22 -0.70 -4.18 -15.31
N CYS A 23 -0.53 -2.85 -15.28
CA CYS A 23 -1.22 -1.95 -14.35
C CYS A 23 -1.09 -2.40 -12.88
N PHE A 24 0.12 -2.78 -12.49
CA PHE A 24 0.36 -3.47 -11.23
C PHE A 24 1.42 -2.76 -10.39
N LEU A 25 1.16 -2.62 -9.09
CA LEU A 25 2.08 -2.00 -8.13
C LEU A 25 2.34 -2.94 -6.96
N ARG A 26 3.61 -3.23 -6.70
CA ARG A 26 4.08 -4.03 -5.56
C ARG A 26 4.89 -3.17 -4.61
N LEU A 27 4.49 -3.20 -3.34
CA LEU A 27 5.22 -2.54 -2.25
C LEU A 27 6.06 -3.58 -1.51
N ARG A 28 7.34 -3.31 -1.28
CA ARG A 28 8.20 -4.14 -0.44
C ARG A 28 8.61 -3.40 0.81
N GLY A 29 8.58 -4.09 1.94
CA GLY A 29 8.89 -3.46 3.21
C GLY A 29 8.83 -4.39 4.40
N ARG A 30 9.10 -3.83 5.57
CA ARG A 30 9.01 -4.54 6.85
C ARG A 30 7.70 -4.26 7.54
N ASN A 31 7.14 -5.31 8.14
CA ASN A 31 5.95 -5.20 8.96
C ASN A 31 6.24 -4.37 10.24
N ILE A 32 5.50 -3.29 10.47
CA ILE A 32 5.73 -2.38 11.60
C ILE A 32 4.89 -2.74 12.83
N VAL A 33 3.82 -3.52 12.66
CA VAL A 33 2.99 -4.02 13.77
C VAL A 33 2.87 -5.54 13.68
N GLY A 34 3.30 -6.26 14.71
CA GLY A 34 3.13 -7.70 14.80
C GLY A 34 1.68 -8.10 15.05
N ASN A 35 1.27 -9.27 14.55
CA ASN A 35 -0.01 -9.90 14.88
C ASN A 35 0.14 -11.44 14.90
N GLN A 36 -0.96 -12.16 15.14
CA GLN A 36 -0.97 -13.63 15.21
C GLN A 36 -0.49 -14.35 13.93
N TYR A 37 -0.47 -13.66 12.78
CA TYR A 37 -0.07 -14.23 11.49
C TYR A 37 1.32 -13.74 11.04
N VAL A 38 1.81 -12.61 11.56
CA VAL A 38 2.97 -11.90 11.02
C VAL A 38 3.78 -11.26 12.12
N LYS A 39 5.05 -11.64 12.24
CA LYS A 39 5.96 -11.03 13.21
C LYS A 39 6.26 -9.58 12.83
N MET A 40 6.52 -8.74 13.84
CA MET A 40 7.10 -7.41 13.62
C MET A 40 8.49 -7.57 12.97
N GLY A 41 8.84 -6.66 12.06
CA GLY A 41 10.13 -6.66 11.35
C GLY A 41 10.22 -7.66 10.20
N ALA A 42 9.26 -8.57 10.04
CA ALA A 42 9.23 -9.52 8.93
C ALA A 42 9.17 -8.77 7.59
N TYR A 43 10.10 -9.08 6.69
CA TYR A 43 10.15 -8.52 5.34
C TYR A 43 9.13 -9.21 4.45
N ARG A 44 8.27 -8.45 3.77
CA ARG A 44 7.25 -8.97 2.83
C ARG A 44 6.95 -7.99 1.71
N SER A 45 6.37 -8.52 0.63
CA SER A 45 5.72 -7.75 -0.41
C SER A 45 4.20 -7.68 -0.18
N LEU A 46 3.60 -6.55 -0.57
CA LEU A 46 2.17 -6.35 -0.68
C LEU A 46 1.84 -5.92 -2.11
N ASP A 47 0.95 -6.67 -2.74
CA ASP A 47 0.43 -6.35 -4.05
C ASP A 47 -0.79 -5.47 -3.88
N LEU A 48 -0.80 -4.32 -4.56
CA LEU A 48 -1.95 -3.46 -4.62
C LEU A 48 -2.94 -4.04 -5.63
N GLU A 49 -4.07 -4.49 -5.11
CA GLU A 49 -5.14 -5.12 -5.86
C GLU A 49 -6.27 -4.12 -6.08
N LEU A 50 -6.88 -4.13 -7.27
CA LEU A 50 -8.11 -3.36 -7.51
C LEU A 50 -9.22 -3.81 -6.54
N ASN A 51 -10.07 -2.86 -6.13
CA ASN A 51 -11.19 -3.08 -5.21
C ASN A 51 -10.79 -3.60 -3.82
N ARG A 52 -9.52 -3.41 -3.43
CA ARG A 52 -9.05 -3.72 -2.08
C ARG A 52 -8.65 -2.43 -1.37
N ASN A 53 -9.35 -2.13 -0.29
CA ASN A 53 -9.07 -0.94 0.49
C ASN A 53 -7.65 -1.00 1.08
N ILE A 54 -6.98 0.15 1.04
CA ILE A 54 -5.67 0.37 1.63
C ILE A 54 -5.71 1.58 2.55
N GLU A 55 -4.78 1.62 3.49
CA GLU A 55 -4.49 2.80 4.28
C GLU A 55 -3.07 3.27 3.96
N LEU A 56 -2.92 4.54 3.57
CA LEU A 56 -1.62 5.16 3.32
C LEU A 56 -1.30 6.11 4.47
N ARG A 57 -0.09 5.96 5.03
CA ARG A 57 0.45 6.88 6.04
C ARG A 57 1.76 7.47 5.53
N LYS A 58 1.84 8.79 5.47
CA LYS A 58 3.09 9.55 5.30
C LYS A 58 3.34 10.35 6.56
N ARG A 59 4.61 10.61 6.87
CA ARG A 59 5.00 11.51 7.97
C ARG A 59 4.44 12.91 7.75
N GLU A 60 4.50 13.37 6.50
CA GLU A 60 4.03 14.67 6.05
C GLU A 60 3.28 14.51 4.72
N TRP A 61 2.19 15.24 4.60
CA TRP A 61 1.39 15.38 3.39
C TRP A 61 1.54 16.82 2.91
N ASP A 62 2.15 17.00 1.73
CA ASP A 62 2.21 18.29 1.06
C ASP A 62 0.95 18.50 0.20
N THR A 63 0.75 19.75 -0.23
CA THR A 63 -0.40 20.11 -1.07
C THR A 63 -0.41 19.33 -2.37
N ILE A 64 0.76 19.10 -2.99
CA ILE A 64 0.88 18.34 -4.24
C ILE A 64 0.37 16.90 -4.08
N ALA A 65 0.69 16.22 -2.97
CA ALA A 65 0.23 14.88 -2.72
C ALA A 65 -1.28 14.82 -2.46
N LEU A 66 -1.84 15.82 -1.78
CA LEU A 66 -3.28 15.93 -1.53
C LEU A 66 -4.03 16.21 -2.83
N ASP A 67 -3.62 17.21 -3.61
CA ASP A 67 -4.20 17.56 -4.91
C ASP A 67 -4.20 16.34 -5.85
N ARG A 68 -3.11 15.56 -5.86
CA ARG A 68 -3.03 14.34 -6.67
C ARG A 68 -3.99 13.25 -6.22
N ILE A 69 -4.25 13.11 -4.92
CA ILE A 69 -5.27 12.17 -4.43
C ILE A 69 -6.64 12.65 -4.89
N ASP A 70 -6.96 13.93 -4.71
CA ASP A 70 -8.27 14.48 -5.04
C ASP A 70 -8.61 14.33 -6.53
N ILE A 71 -7.67 14.65 -7.43
CA ILE A 71 -7.85 14.47 -8.89
C ILE A 71 -8.17 13.00 -9.25
N GLN A 72 -7.57 12.04 -8.53
CA GLN A 72 -7.73 10.61 -8.84
C GLN A 72 -8.96 9.98 -8.18
N THR A 73 -9.47 10.55 -7.09
CA THR A 73 -10.68 10.07 -6.39
C THR A 73 -11.96 10.80 -6.81
N TYR A 74 -11.85 12.04 -7.28
CA TYR A 74 -12.96 12.88 -7.73
C TYR A 74 -12.66 13.44 -9.12
N PRO A 75 -12.74 12.63 -10.19
CA PRO A 75 -12.31 13.01 -11.52
C PRO A 75 -13.19 14.09 -12.21
N ASN A 76 -14.19 14.66 -11.53
CA ASN A 76 -15.20 15.56 -12.13
C ASN A 76 -15.36 16.90 -11.36
N ILE A 77 -14.26 17.43 -10.83
CA ILE A 77 -14.14 18.88 -10.56
C ILE A 77 -13.33 19.48 -11.71
#